data_AF-A0A7X6T5W5-F1
#
_entry.id   AF-A0A7X6T5W5-F1
#
_cell.length_a   1.000
_cell.length_b   1.000
_cell.length_c   1.000
_cell.angle_alpha   90.00
_cell.angle_beta   90.00
_cell.angle_gamma   90.00
#
_symmetry.space_group_name_H-M   'P 1'
#
loop_
_entity.id
_entity.type
_entity.pdbx_description
1 polymer ?
#
loop_
_entity_poly.entity_id
_entity_poly.type
_entity_poly.pdbx_seq_one_letter_code
_entity_poly.pdbx_strand_id
1 'polypeptide(L)'
;MQEEKGGLKYLYIDLNAQKWSEKEISLHRRVGGEALAYHLYALHQREEPLCFALGILSGSPLSCTNTLSLVGRSIATNRVEGETTTSPFSASLATLPWRGIVLAGSGRRLMSLHINSEGVTFEASERYLGMTLSQIYQNLEGDAILAIGPAGEKGVTFASIFERGRPLERWGFGALMGGKGVKALVVKEGDGEFIPADPEKFTKAVNKFKKITAKSPFLTTLCGEGDLHLIERGMEWGFCGVNNISRRTDVRLFHLSSNEIARRYAPKVDPLDECPFSCNLKIGSRRLPSHLEMLALGSNLGNYDSEIVLEWMEEATE
;
A
#
# COMPACT_ATOMS: atom_id res chain seq x y z
N MET A 1 -32.17 -13.95 -5.61
CA MET A 1 -30.84 -14.02 -4.95
C MET A 1 -30.22 -15.32 -5.45
N GLN A 2 -29.51 -15.27 -6.58
CA GLN A 2 -28.88 -16.47 -7.14
C GLN A 2 -27.66 -16.80 -6.26
N GLU A 3 -27.63 -18.01 -5.70
CA GLU A 3 -26.44 -18.60 -5.10
C GLU A 3 -25.41 -18.77 -6.22
N GLU A 4 -24.44 -17.86 -6.30
CA GLU A 4 -23.20 -18.16 -7.01
C GLU A 4 -22.50 -19.28 -6.23
N LYS A 5 -22.47 -20.46 -6.85
CA LYS A 5 -21.73 -21.62 -6.36
C LYS A 5 -20.22 -21.32 -6.49
N GLY A 6 -19.60 -20.96 -5.38
CA GLY A 6 -18.15 -20.81 -5.24
C GLY A 6 -17.82 -19.86 -4.10
N GLY A 7 -17.21 -20.39 -3.04
CA GLY A 7 -16.65 -19.59 -1.96
C GLY A 7 -15.45 -18.77 -2.42
N LEU A 8 -15.08 -17.79 -1.62
CA LEU A 8 -13.93 -16.94 -1.88
C LEU A 8 -12.66 -17.74 -1.59
N LYS A 9 -11.76 -17.81 -2.58
CA LYS A 9 -10.49 -18.51 -2.46
C LYS A 9 -9.39 -17.58 -1.96
N TYR A 10 -8.48 -18.11 -1.16
CA TYR A 10 -7.29 -17.41 -0.69
C TYR A 10 -6.09 -18.37 -0.62
N LEU A 11 -4.88 -17.81 -0.73
CA LEU A 11 -3.64 -18.54 -0.53
C LEU A 11 -3.33 -18.61 0.96
N TYR A 12 -3.15 -19.83 1.46
CA TYR A 12 -2.56 -20.06 2.78
C TYR A 12 -1.13 -20.53 2.59
N ILE A 13 -0.16 -19.79 3.16
CA ILE A 13 1.27 -20.02 3.00
C ILE A 13 1.86 -20.30 4.40
N ASP A 14 2.29 -21.53 4.62
CA ASP A 14 3.04 -21.94 5.82
C ASP A 14 4.53 -21.71 5.58
N LEU A 15 5.07 -20.68 6.22
CA LEU A 15 6.47 -20.27 6.10
C LEU A 15 7.43 -21.24 6.80
N ASN A 16 6.97 -21.95 7.83
CA ASN A 16 7.80 -22.93 8.54
C ASN A 16 8.04 -24.15 7.64
N ALA A 17 6.97 -24.64 7.01
CA ALA A 17 7.01 -25.83 6.15
C ALA A 17 7.42 -25.52 4.70
N GLN A 18 7.43 -24.23 4.30
CA GLN A 18 7.56 -23.78 2.92
C GLN A 18 6.57 -24.49 2.00
N LYS A 19 5.31 -24.51 2.43
CA LYS A 19 4.19 -25.09 1.71
C LYS A 19 3.09 -24.07 1.56
N TRP A 20 2.35 -24.18 0.47
CA TRP A 20 1.15 -23.40 0.27
C TRP A 20 -0.03 -24.33 -0.03
N SER A 21 -1.24 -23.85 0.24
CA SER A 21 -2.47 -24.47 -0.21
C SER A 21 -3.50 -23.41 -0.55
N GLU A 22 -4.33 -23.73 -1.54
CA GLU A 22 -5.56 -22.98 -1.78
C GLU A 22 -6.59 -23.38 -0.74
N LYS A 23 -7.23 -22.38 -0.12
CA LYS A 23 -8.35 -22.57 0.79
C LYS A 23 -9.54 -21.75 0.32
N GLU A 24 -10.73 -22.22 0.67
CA GLU A 24 -11.99 -21.59 0.30
C GLU A 24 -12.78 -21.22 1.56
N ILE A 25 -13.37 -20.03 1.57
CA ILE A 25 -14.31 -19.59 2.61
C ILE A 25 -15.67 -19.26 2.00
N SER A 26 -16.72 -19.79 2.62
CA SER A 26 -18.09 -19.40 2.32
C SER A 26 -18.51 -18.28 3.25
N LEU A 27 -18.74 -17.09 2.68
CA LEU A 27 -19.18 -15.92 3.42
C LEU A 27 -20.63 -15.60 3.07
N HIS A 28 -21.45 -15.32 4.09
CA HIS A 28 -22.86 -14.93 3.93
C HIS A 28 -23.06 -13.64 3.12
N ARG A 29 -22.01 -12.80 3.03
CA ARG A 29 -21.93 -11.60 2.20
C ARG A 29 -20.58 -11.57 1.50
N ARG A 30 -20.53 -11.07 0.26
CA ARG A 30 -19.23 -10.76 -0.37
C ARG A 30 -18.58 -9.61 0.39
N VAL A 31 -17.47 -9.91 1.03
CA VAL A 31 -16.61 -8.94 1.71
C VAL A 31 -15.25 -8.92 1.02
N GLY A 32 -14.55 -7.80 1.13
CA GLY A 32 -13.18 -7.61 0.68
C GLY A 32 -12.48 -6.61 1.60
N GLY A 33 -11.24 -6.25 1.26
CA GLY A 33 -10.41 -5.33 2.02
C GLY A 33 -10.26 -5.75 3.48
N GLU A 34 -10.29 -4.79 4.40
CA GLU A 34 -10.05 -5.04 5.83
C GLU A 34 -11.01 -6.06 6.43
N ALA A 35 -12.28 -6.04 6.06
CA ALA A 35 -13.26 -7.00 6.58
C ALA A 35 -12.85 -8.45 6.25
N LEU A 36 -12.34 -8.68 5.04
CA LEU A 36 -11.80 -9.98 4.65
C LEU A 36 -10.47 -10.27 5.36
N ALA A 37 -9.56 -9.29 5.44
CA ALA A 37 -8.27 -9.47 6.12
C ALA A 37 -8.43 -9.81 7.62
N TYR A 38 -9.31 -9.12 8.35
CA TYR A 38 -9.64 -9.43 9.75
C TYR A 38 -10.29 -10.80 9.89
N HIS A 39 -11.15 -11.19 8.94
CA HIS A 39 -11.74 -12.52 8.95
C HIS A 39 -10.67 -13.61 8.77
N LEU A 40 -9.75 -13.44 7.80
CA LEU A 40 -8.63 -14.35 7.60
C LEU A 40 -7.71 -14.41 8.83
N TYR A 41 -7.44 -13.25 9.45
CA TYR A 41 -6.67 -13.19 10.69
C TYR A 41 -7.35 -14.00 11.80
N ALA A 42 -8.66 -13.82 12.01
CA ALA A 42 -9.40 -14.55 13.03
C ALA A 42 -9.40 -16.07 12.80
N LEU A 43 -9.48 -16.52 11.55
CA LEU A 43 -9.39 -17.95 11.18
C LEU A 43 -8.01 -18.55 11.51
N HIS A 44 -6.94 -17.77 11.35
CA HIS A 44 -5.56 -18.23 11.48
C HIS A 44 -4.81 -17.69 12.70
N GLN A 45 -5.50 -17.03 13.64
CA GLN A 45 -4.87 -16.25 14.74
C GLN A 45 -3.83 -17.02 15.57
N ARG A 46 -3.99 -18.34 15.70
CA ARG A 46 -3.08 -19.22 16.46
C ARG A 46 -1.70 -19.37 15.81
N GLU A 47 -1.59 -18.99 14.55
CA GLU A 47 -0.40 -19.12 13.70
C GLU A 47 0.30 -17.78 13.50
N GLU A 48 -0.13 -16.76 14.27
CA GLU A 48 0.33 -15.37 14.24
C GLU A 48 0.40 -14.80 12.82
N PRO A 49 -0.72 -14.79 12.06
CA PRO A 49 -0.68 -14.55 10.63
C PRO A 49 -0.44 -13.07 10.29
N LEU A 50 0.19 -12.84 9.14
CA LEU A 50 0.07 -11.57 8.41
C LEU A 50 -0.81 -11.83 7.19
N CYS A 51 -1.98 -11.18 7.15
CA CYS A 51 -2.99 -11.38 6.14
C CYS A 51 -3.03 -10.20 5.17
N PHE A 52 -3.15 -10.52 3.89
CA PHE A 52 -3.36 -9.58 2.80
C PHE A 52 -4.71 -9.90 2.17
N ALA A 53 -5.54 -8.89 1.91
CA ALA A 53 -6.85 -9.08 1.28
C ALA A 53 -7.12 -8.02 0.24
N LEU A 54 -7.67 -8.44 -0.89
CA LEU A 54 -8.07 -7.54 -1.97
C LEU A 54 -9.37 -6.83 -1.64
N GLY A 55 -9.48 -5.57 -2.05
CA GLY A 55 -10.75 -4.88 -2.16
C GLY A 55 -11.75 -5.65 -3.02
N ILE A 56 -13.04 -5.50 -2.73
CA ILE A 56 -14.11 -6.21 -3.46
C ILE A 56 -14.19 -5.83 -4.94
N LEU A 57 -13.67 -4.65 -5.30
CA LEU A 57 -13.64 -4.12 -6.66
C LEU A 57 -12.23 -4.15 -7.28
N SER A 58 -11.25 -4.77 -6.62
CA SER A 58 -9.90 -4.91 -7.18
C SER A 58 -9.93 -5.69 -8.50
N GLY A 59 -9.18 -5.22 -9.49
CA GLY A 59 -9.21 -5.71 -10.88
C GLY A 59 -10.32 -5.10 -11.74
N SER A 60 -11.23 -4.30 -11.16
CA SER A 60 -12.28 -3.63 -11.94
C SER A 60 -11.75 -2.39 -12.68
N PRO A 61 -12.41 -1.95 -13.77
CA PRO A 61 -12.02 -0.73 -14.49
C PRO A 61 -12.38 0.57 -13.74
N LEU A 62 -12.84 0.48 -12.49
CA LEU A 62 -13.16 1.65 -11.68
C LEU A 62 -11.89 2.17 -11.00
N SER A 63 -11.60 3.45 -11.16
CA SER A 63 -10.45 4.10 -10.55
C SER A 63 -10.47 4.03 -9.02
N CYS A 64 -9.28 3.97 -8.41
CA CYS A 64 -9.10 3.91 -6.95
C CYS A 64 -9.70 2.67 -6.27
N THR A 65 -9.93 1.58 -7.00
CA THR A 65 -10.52 0.35 -6.42
C THR A 65 -9.55 -0.81 -6.20
N ASN A 66 -8.33 -0.73 -6.75
CA ASN A 66 -7.26 -1.70 -6.52
C ASN A 66 -6.67 -1.49 -5.13
N THR A 67 -7.41 -1.89 -4.10
CA THR A 67 -7.00 -1.74 -2.70
C THR A 67 -6.46 -3.05 -2.14
N LEU A 68 -5.38 -2.92 -1.37
CA LEU A 68 -4.78 -3.99 -0.60
C LEU A 68 -4.89 -3.66 0.87
N SER A 69 -5.53 -4.54 1.64
CA SER A 69 -5.64 -4.43 3.08
C SER A 69 -4.73 -5.44 3.77
N LEU A 70 -3.98 -4.98 4.76
CA LEU A 70 -3.12 -5.79 5.60
C LEU A 70 -3.69 -5.86 7.01
N VAL A 71 -3.71 -7.06 7.58
CA VAL A 71 -4.05 -7.26 9.00
C VAL A 71 -3.05 -8.21 9.64
N GLY A 72 -2.54 -7.81 10.79
CA GLY A 72 -1.59 -8.60 11.56
C GLY A 72 -1.47 -8.07 12.99
N ARG A 73 -0.77 -8.80 13.84
CA ARG A 73 -0.40 -8.32 15.17
C ARG A 73 0.75 -7.31 15.03
N SER A 74 0.43 -6.04 15.17
CA SER A 74 1.38 -4.93 15.08
C SER A 74 2.52 -5.08 16.09
N ILE A 75 3.76 -4.94 15.62
CA ILE A 75 4.94 -4.88 16.50
C ILE A 75 4.95 -3.56 17.27
N ALA A 76 4.49 -2.46 16.64
CA ALA A 76 4.45 -1.14 17.27
C ALA A 76 3.47 -1.06 18.45
N THR A 77 2.25 -1.62 18.30
CA THR A 77 1.17 -1.46 19.28
C THR A 77 0.86 -2.72 20.09
N ASN A 78 1.40 -3.88 19.67
CA ASN A 78 1.07 -5.20 20.22
C ASN A 78 -0.44 -5.54 20.13
N ARG A 79 -1.18 -4.90 19.21
CA ARG A 79 -2.59 -5.15 18.93
C ARG A 79 -2.77 -5.70 17.53
N VAL A 80 -3.94 -6.27 17.26
CA VAL A 80 -4.34 -6.58 15.88
C VAL A 80 -4.74 -5.27 15.24
N GLU A 81 -3.99 -4.86 14.22
CA GLU A 81 -4.23 -3.61 13.49
C GLU A 81 -4.47 -3.93 12.02
N GLY A 82 -5.06 -2.95 11.33
CA GLY A 82 -5.33 -3.03 9.89
C GLY A 82 -4.94 -1.73 9.20
N GLU A 83 -4.46 -1.85 7.97
CA GLU A 83 -4.22 -0.72 7.08
C GLU A 83 -4.68 -1.10 5.67
N THR A 84 -5.14 -0.10 4.92
CA THR A 84 -5.50 -0.24 3.51
C THR A 84 -4.85 0.84 2.68
N THR A 85 -4.28 0.45 1.55
CA THR A 85 -3.77 1.37 0.54
C THR A 85 -4.21 0.95 -0.85
N THR A 86 -4.06 1.84 -1.84
CA THR A 86 -4.16 1.46 -3.25
C THR A 86 -2.82 0.92 -3.74
N SER A 87 -2.85 -0.20 -4.44
CA SER A 87 -1.67 -1.03 -4.67
C SER A 87 -1.78 -1.76 -6.02
N PRO A 88 -0.80 -1.59 -6.94
CA PRO A 88 -0.69 -2.44 -8.14
C PRO A 88 -0.69 -3.94 -7.85
N PHE A 89 -0.16 -4.37 -6.70
CA PHE A 89 -0.15 -5.76 -6.23
C PHE A 89 -1.57 -6.28 -6.08
N SER A 90 -2.49 -5.42 -5.63
CA SER A 90 -3.91 -5.76 -5.62
C SER A 90 -4.48 -5.98 -7.03
N ALA A 91 -4.02 -5.24 -8.04
CA ALA A 91 -4.47 -5.40 -9.42
C ALA A 91 -3.93 -6.71 -10.00
N SER A 92 -2.62 -6.95 -9.87
CA SER A 92 -1.98 -8.15 -10.40
C SER A 92 -2.49 -9.41 -9.70
N LEU A 93 -2.66 -9.41 -8.36
CA LEU A 93 -3.25 -10.54 -7.64
C LEU A 93 -4.73 -10.75 -8.01
N ALA A 94 -5.46 -9.71 -8.42
CA ALA A 94 -6.87 -9.85 -8.82
C ALA A 94 -7.06 -10.67 -10.12
N THR A 95 -6.00 -10.81 -10.93
CA THR A 95 -5.96 -11.67 -12.13
C THR A 95 -5.74 -13.15 -11.80
N LEU A 96 -5.41 -13.46 -10.55
CA LEU A 96 -5.25 -14.81 -10.01
C LEU A 96 -6.55 -15.24 -9.30
N PRO A 97 -6.77 -16.54 -9.05
CA PRO A 97 -8.03 -17.02 -8.46
C PRO A 97 -8.21 -16.64 -6.98
N TRP A 98 -7.24 -15.98 -6.36
CA TRP A 98 -7.21 -15.70 -4.93
C TRP A 98 -7.57 -14.24 -4.61
N ARG A 99 -8.35 -14.07 -3.55
CA ARG A 99 -8.75 -12.74 -3.03
C ARG A 99 -8.05 -12.37 -1.72
N GLY A 100 -7.13 -13.21 -1.27
CA GLY A 100 -6.28 -12.92 -0.13
C GLY A 100 -5.11 -13.89 -0.01
N ILE A 101 -4.14 -13.51 0.82
CA ILE A 101 -2.94 -14.28 1.15
C ILE A 101 -2.82 -14.30 2.68
N VAL A 102 -2.50 -15.45 3.26
CA VAL A 102 -2.21 -15.62 4.68
C VAL A 102 -0.79 -16.14 4.83
N LEU A 103 0.07 -15.34 5.47
CA LEU A 103 1.42 -15.75 5.85
C LEU A 103 1.43 -16.27 7.29
N ALA A 104 1.41 -17.60 7.43
CA ALA A 104 1.42 -18.30 8.72
C ALA A 104 2.84 -18.73 9.12
N GLY A 105 3.15 -18.66 10.42
CA GLY A 105 4.46 -19.07 10.93
C GLY A 105 5.59 -18.12 10.56
N SER A 106 6.83 -18.62 10.56
CA SER A 106 8.03 -17.84 10.22
C SER A 106 9.11 -18.71 9.56
N GLY A 107 9.74 -18.19 8.52
CA GLY A 107 10.85 -18.85 7.86
C GLY A 107 12.13 -18.81 8.69
N ARG A 108 12.98 -19.85 8.56
CA ARG A 108 14.31 -19.88 9.19
C ARG A 108 15.34 -18.97 8.51
N ARG A 109 15.07 -18.58 7.27
CA ARG A 109 15.92 -17.76 6.42
C ARG A 109 15.07 -16.79 5.65
N LEU A 110 15.67 -15.68 5.25
CA LEU A 110 15.02 -14.65 4.48
C LEU A 110 14.68 -15.17 3.07
N MET A 111 13.43 -15.07 2.66
CA MET A 111 12.93 -15.59 1.37
C MET A 111 12.06 -14.56 0.63
N SER A 112 11.96 -14.73 -0.69
CA SER A 112 10.98 -14.06 -1.53
C SER A 112 9.95 -15.09 -1.96
N LEU A 113 8.68 -14.70 -1.92
CA LEU A 113 7.57 -15.55 -2.32
C LEU A 113 7.09 -15.11 -3.70
N HIS A 114 7.22 -15.99 -4.68
CA HIS A 114 6.79 -15.72 -6.05
C HIS A 114 5.44 -16.40 -6.28
N ILE A 115 4.44 -15.61 -6.63
CA ILE A 115 3.04 -16.01 -6.73
C ILE A 115 2.61 -15.88 -8.20
N ASN A 116 2.07 -16.94 -8.77
CA ASN A 116 1.54 -16.98 -10.14
C ASN A 116 0.33 -17.93 -10.21
N SER A 117 -0.18 -18.21 -11.41
CA SER A 117 -1.33 -19.10 -11.63
C SER A 117 -1.12 -20.55 -11.18
N GLU A 118 0.13 -21.01 -11.07
CA GLU A 118 0.49 -22.36 -10.61
C GLU A 118 0.62 -22.47 -9.09
N GLY A 119 0.79 -21.35 -8.39
CA GLY A 119 0.91 -21.32 -6.93
C GLY A 119 1.97 -20.39 -6.39
N VAL A 120 2.66 -20.85 -5.33
CA VAL A 120 3.72 -20.11 -4.64
C VAL A 120 5.04 -20.87 -4.71
N THR A 121 6.08 -20.18 -5.18
CA THR A 121 7.48 -20.64 -5.14
C THR A 121 8.23 -19.88 -4.06
N PHE A 122 9.04 -20.60 -3.28
CA PHE A 122 9.85 -20.07 -2.19
C PHE A 122 11.30 -19.92 -2.65
N GLU A 123 11.79 -18.70 -2.76
CA GLU A 123 13.17 -18.43 -3.18
C GLU A 123 14.02 -17.86 -2.05
N ALA A 124 15.19 -18.47 -1.83
CA ALA A 124 16.20 -17.96 -0.92
C ALA A 124 16.63 -16.53 -1.33
N SER A 125 16.61 -15.59 -0.38
CA SER A 125 16.73 -14.15 -0.65
C SER A 125 17.81 -13.46 0.17
N GLU A 126 18.76 -14.21 0.70
CA GLU A 126 19.91 -13.68 1.45
C GLU A 126 20.77 -12.75 0.58
N ARG A 127 20.74 -12.92 -0.75
CA ARG A 127 21.39 -11.99 -1.69
C ARG A 127 20.83 -10.56 -1.64
N TYR A 128 19.61 -10.38 -1.13
CA TYR A 128 18.96 -9.08 -0.97
C TYR A 128 19.09 -8.51 0.45
N LEU A 129 19.78 -9.20 1.36
CA LEU A 129 19.94 -8.75 2.74
C LEU A 129 20.68 -7.40 2.78
N GLY A 130 20.11 -6.42 3.47
CA GLY A 130 20.65 -5.07 3.59
C GLY A 130 20.56 -4.23 2.31
N MET A 131 20.00 -4.76 1.22
CA MET A 131 19.72 -3.99 0.03
C MET A 131 18.56 -3.03 0.25
N THR A 132 18.67 -1.85 -0.35
CA THR A 132 17.61 -0.86 -0.36
C THR A 132 16.46 -1.29 -1.28
N LEU A 133 15.28 -0.69 -1.12
CA LEU A 133 14.15 -0.97 -2.00
C LEU A 133 14.46 -0.78 -3.49
N SER A 134 15.13 0.30 -3.86
CA SER A 134 15.52 0.55 -5.25
C SER A 134 16.40 -0.56 -5.81
N GLN A 135 17.35 -1.08 -5.00
CA GLN A 135 18.18 -2.22 -5.40
C GLN A 135 17.35 -3.51 -5.54
N ILE A 136 16.41 -3.76 -4.63
CA ILE A 136 15.52 -4.93 -4.70
C ILE A 136 14.69 -4.90 -5.98
N TYR A 137 14.06 -3.77 -6.30
CA TYR A 137 13.21 -3.64 -7.49
C TYR A 137 13.99 -3.72 -8.81
N GLN A 138 15.30 -3.42 -8.80
CA GLN A 138 16.18 -3.64 -9.96
C GLN A 138 16.57 -5.11 -10.15
N ASN A 139 16.57 -5.91 -9.09
CA ASN A 139 17.04 -7.30 -9.11
C ASN A 139 15.91 -8.34 -9.03
N LEU A 140 14.68 -7.92 -8.79
CA LEU A 140 13.50 -8.78 -8.81
C LEU A 140 12.66 -8.51 -10.06
N GLU A 141 12.39 -9.59 -10.79
CA GLU A 141 11.47 -9.58 -11.91
C GLU A 141 10.07 -9.97 -11.44
N GLY A 142 9.07 -9.21 -11.84
CA GLY A 142 7.67 -9.41 -11.49
C GLY A 142 6.83 -8.19 -11.86
N ASP A 143 5.52 -8.43 -12.01
CA ASP A 143 4.58 -7.39 -12.40
C ASP A 143 4.31 -6.46 -11.22
N ALA A 144 4.11 -7.04 -10.03
CA ALA A 144 3.97 -6.31 -8.77
C ALA A 144 4.83 -6.90 -7.65
N ILE A 145 5.46 -6.04 -6.85
CA ILE A 145 6.42 -6.44 -5.81
C ILE A 145 6.16 -5.64 -4.54
N LEU A 146 5.79 -6.35 -3.47
CA LEU A 146 5.86 -5.84 -2.10
C LEU A 146 7.19 -6.24 -1.50
N ALA A 147 7.94 -5.30 -0.93
CA ALA A 147 9.23 -5.57 -0.33
C ALA A 147 9.44 -4.80 0.97
N ILE A 148 10.41 -5.27 1.77
CA ILE A 148 10.91 -4.56 2.95
C ILE A 148 12.35 -4.11 2.72
N GLY A 149 12.68 -2.90 3.19
CA GLY A 149 14.06 -2.42 3.27
C GLY A 149 14.80 -2.92 4.51
N PRO A 150 16.02 -2.41 4.76
CA PRO A 150 16.83 -2.77 5.93
C PRO A 150 16.13 -2.53 7.28
N ALA A 151 15.22 -1.56 7.35
CA ALA A 151 14.43 -1.30 8.56
C ALA A 151 13.53 -2.49 8.94
N GLY A 152 12.91 -3.14 7.95
CA GLY A 152 12.07 -4.33 8.18
C GLY A 152 12.90 -5.54 8.61
N GLU A 153 14.06 -5.73 7.99
CA GLU A 153 15.00 -6.81 8.34
C GLU A 153 15.50 -6.71 9.79
N LYS A 154 15.75 -5.48 10.25
CA LYS A 154 16.25 -5.18 11.59
C LYS A 154 15.13 -5.11 12.64
N GLY A 155 13.87 -5.30 12.25
CA GLY A 155 12.73 -5.26 13.17
C GLY A 155 12.44 -3.86 13.73
N VAL A 156 12.72 -2.80 12.99
CA VAL A 156 12.35 -1.42 13.40
C VAL A 156 10.83 -1.36 13.55
N THR A 157 10.35 -0.99 14.73
CA THR A 157 8.92 -1.15 15.10
C THR A 157 7.93 -0.41 14.20
N PHE A 158 8.37 0.59 13.45
CA PHE A 158 7.59 1.37 12.49
C PHE A 158 8.05 1.14 11.03
N ALA A 159 8.76 0.04 10.76
CA ALA A 159 9.15 -0.31 9.39
C ALA A 159 7.93 -0.61 8.53
N SER A 160 7.95 -0.10 7.31
CA SER A 160 6.90 -0.20 6.31
C SER A 160 7.14 -1.38 5.36
N ILE A 161 6.07 -1.82 4.70
CA ILE A 161 6.16 -2.60 3.45
C ILE A 161 5.99 -1.60 2.30
N PHE A 162 6.73 -1.77 1.21
CA PHE A 162 6.65 -0.86 0.08
C PHE A 162 6.32 -1.57 -1.21
N GLU A 163 5.61 -0.84 -2.07
CA GLU A 163 5.33 -1.20 -3.44
C GLU A 163 5.74 -0.07 -4.40
N ARG A 164 6.94 -0.16 -5.00
CA ARG A 164 7.45 0.77 -6.02
C ARG A 164 6.99 2.22 -5.77
N GLY A 165 7.42 2.80 -4.64
CA GLY A 165 7.10 4.18 -4.27
C GLY A 165 5.81 4.39 -3.47
N ARG A 166 4.97 3.37 -3.27
CA ARG A 166 3.79 3.44 -2.38
C ARG A 166 4.05 2.67 -1.08
N PRO A 167 4.05 3.35 0.07
CA PRO A 167 4.21 2.65 1.34
C PRO A 167 2.89 2.06 1.86
N LEU A 168 3.02 0.97 2.59
CA LEU A 168 2.13 0.53 3.65
C LEU A 168 2.85 0.84 4.97
N GLU A 169 2.64 2.06 5.44
CA GLU A 169 3.54 2.76 6.36
C GLU A 169 3.24 2.54 7.84
N ARG A 170 2.07 1.98 8.17
CA ARG A 170 1.60 1.96 9.55
C ARG A 170 1.79 0.60 10.20
N TRP A 171 1.69 0.62 11.52
CA TRP A 171 1.61 -0.57 12.38
C TRP A 171 2.84 -1.49 12.41
N GLY A 172 3.93 -1.13 11.71
CA GLY A 172 5.16 -1.92 11.73
C GLY A 172 5.05 -3.23 10.96
N PHE A 173 4.21 -3.27 9.91
CA PHE A 173 4.05 -4.48 9.11
C PHE A 173 5.32 -4.87 8.34
N GLY A 174 6.22 -3.93 8.04
CA GLY A 174 7.55 -4.24 7.48
C GLY A 174 8.41 -5.05 8.44
N ALA A 175 8.41 -4.71 9.72
CA ALA A 175 9.11 -5.49 10.74
C ALA A 175 8.41 -6.83 11.00
N LEU A 176 7.08 -6.90 10.93
CA LEU A 176 6.34 -8.17 11.04
C LEU A 176 6.67 -9.11 9.88
N MET A 177 6.70 -8.59 8.65
CA MET A 177 7.08 -9.35 7.46
C MET A 177 8.54 -9.81 7.51
N GLY A 178 9.45 -8.94 7.96
CA GLY A 178 10.86 -9.27 8.18
C GLY A 178 11.08 -10.32 9.26
N GLY A 179 10.38 -10.21 10.40
CA GLY A 179 10.41 -11.19 11.49
C GLY A 179 9.86 -12.56 11.09
N LYS A 180 8.96 -12.60 10.10
CA LYS A 180 8.47 -13.83 9.45
C LYS A 180 9.47 -14.42 8.45
N GLY A 181 10.60 -13.76 8.19
CA GLY A 181 11.61 -14.20 7.24
C GLY A 181 11.22 -13.96 5.78
N VAL A 182 10.35 -12.99 5.49
CA VAL A 182 9.95 -12.68 4.11
C VAL A 182 10.51 -11.32 3.69
N LYS A 183 11.32 -11.29 2.63
CA LYS A 183 11.90 -10.08 2.04
C LYS A 183 10.97 -9.43 1.03
N ALA A 184 10.32 -10.25 0.21
CA ALA A 184 9.42 -9.77 -0.82
C ALA A 184 8.27 -10.75 -1.10
N LEU A 185 7.13 -10.19 -1.50
CA LEU A 185 6.07 -10.89 -2.20
C LEU A 185 6.08 -10.38 -3.64
N VAL A 186 6.27 -11.30 -4.59
CA VAL A 186 6.30 -11.01 -6.02
C VAL A 186 5.10 -11.68 -6.65
N VAL A 187 4.26 -10.91 -7.34
CA VAL A 187 3.14 -11.44 -8.10
C VAL A 187 3.43 -11.31 -9.58
N LYS A 188 3.21 -12.42 -10.28
CA LYS A 188 3.07 -12.45 -11.74
C LYS A 188 1.59 -12.54 -12.09
N GLU A 189 1.16 -11.70 -13.01
CA GLU A 189 -0.22 -11.66 -13.48
C GLU A 189 -0.62 -12.98 -14.14
N GLY A 190 -1.90 -13.33 -13.98
CA GLY A 190 -2.56 -14.38 -14.72
C GLY A 190 -3.58 -13.80 -15.70
N ASP A 191 -4.48 -14.65 -16.18
CA ASP A 191 -5.44 -14.30 -17.22
C ASP A 191 -6.85 -13.98 -16.67
N GLY A 192 -6.98 -13.82 -15.35
CA GLY A 192 -8.26 -13.56 -14.70
C GLY A 192 -8.76 -12.14 -14.94
N GLU A 193 -10.04 -12.01 -15.29
CA GLU A 193 -10.69 -10.71 -15.49
C GLU A 193 -11.75 -10.45 -14.43
N PHE A 194 -11.98 -9.16 -14.13
CA PHE A 194 -13.09 -8.75 -13.28
C PHE A 194 -14.42 -8.89 -14.01
N ILE A 195 -15.28 -9.78 -13.50
CA ILE A 195 -16.62 -10.00 -14.05
C ILE A 195 -17.66 -9.45 -13.06
N PRO A 196 -18.32 -8.31 -13.37
CA PRO A 196 -19.41 -7.81 -12.54
C PRO A 196 -20.63 -8.72 -12.65
N ALA A 197 -21.37 -8.88 -11.55
CA ALA A 197 -22.62 -9.66 -11.52
C ALA A 197 -23.70 -9.12 -12.48
N ASP A 198 -23.68 -7.81 -12.78
CA ASP A 198 -24.56 -7.16 -13.75
C ASP A 198 -23.73 -6.15 -14.58
N PRO A 199 -23.24 -6.55 -15.77
CA PRO A 199 -22.36 -5.71 -16.60
C PRO A 199 -22.97 -4.37 -17.02
N GLU A 200 -24.27 -4.34 -17.32
CA GLU A 200 -24.97 -3.13 -17.74
C GLU A 200 -25.08 -2.12 -16.59
N LYS A 201 -25.53 -2.58 -15.42
CA LYS A 201 -25.62 -1.72 -14.23
C LYS A 201 -24.25 -1.25 -13.78
N PHE A 202 -23.24 -2.12 -13.82
CA PHE A 202 -21.88 -1.77 -13.46
C PHE A 202 -21.34 -0.67 -14.38
N THR A 203 -21.46 -0.84 -15.70
CA THR A 203 -21.04 0.16 -16.69
C THR A 203 -21.75 1.50 -16.49
N LYS A 204 -23.05 1.47 -16.22
CA LYS A 204 -23.84 2.69 -15.91
C LYS A 204 -23.34 3.38 -14.63
N ALA A 205 -22.99 2.61 -13.60
CA ALA A 205 -22.45 3.13 -12.35
C ALA A 205 -21.06 3.74 -12.54
N VAL A 206 -20.15 3.08 -13.28
CA VAL A 206 -18.82 3.59 -13.63
C VAL A 206 -18.93 4.91 -14.40
N ASN A 207 -19.81 4.98 -15.39
CA ASN A 207 -20.02 6.21 -16.18
C ASN A 207 -20.61 7.34 -15.34
N LYS A 208 -21.51 7.03 -14.39
CA LYS A 208 -22.04 8.02 -13.44
C LYS A 208 -20.92 8.52 -12.52
N PHE A 209 -20.09 7.63 -11.99
CA PHE A 209 -18.96 7.98 -11.14
C PHE A 209 -18.00 8.93 -11.86
N LYS A 210 -17.56 8.58 -13.08
CA LYS A 210 -16.68 9.43 -13.91
C LYS A 210 -17.26 10.84 -14.12
N LYS A 211 -18.58 10.96 -14.35
CA LYS A 211 -19.24 12.27 -14.52
C LYS A 211 -19.28 13.10 -13.24
N ILE A 212 -19.40 12.46 -12.08
CA ILE A 212 -19.42 13.14 -10.77
C ILE A 212 -18.00 13.62 -10.44
N THR A 213 -17.01 12.75 -10.59
CA THR A 213 -15.61 13.06 -10.24
C THR A 213 -15.04 14.14 -11.15
N ALA A 214 -15.30 14.09 -12.46
CA ALA A 214 -14.88 15.13 -13.41
C ALA A 214 -15.47 16.52 -13.13
N LYS A 215 -16.56 16.62 -12.36
CA LYS A 215 -17.18 17.89 -11.98
C LYS A 215 -16.75 18.40 -10.60
N SER A 216 -15.93 17.64 -9.87
CA SER A 216 -15.55 17.99 -8.51
C SER A 216 -14.42 19.03 -8.51
N PRO A 217 -14.66 20.26 -8.00
CA PRO A 217 -13.60 21.26 -7.91
C PRO A 217 -12.45 20.81 -7.00
N PHE A 218 -12.78 20.07 -5.94
CA PHE A 218 -11.77 19.52 -5.02
C PHE A 218 -10.83 18.55 -5.73
N LEU A 219 -11.36 17.64 -6.56
CA LEU A 219 -10.52 16.70 -7.29
C LEU A 219 -9.70 17.43 -8.35
N THR A 220 -10.24 18.43 -9.04
CA THR A 220 -9.45 19.25 -9.98
C THR A 220 -8.24 19.87 -9.31
N THR A 221 -8.39 20.43 -8.10
CA THR A 221 -7.26 20.98 -7.33
C THR A 221 -6.28 19.88 -6.90
N LEU A 222 -6.78 18.77 -6.35
CA LEU A 222 -5.94 17.64 -5.93
C LEU A 222 -5.11 17.06 -7.08
N CYS A 223 -5.68 16.94 -8.28
CA CYS A 223 -4.96 16.47 -9.47
C CYS A 223 -3.86 17.44 -9.94
N GLY A 224 -4.07 18.75 -9.76
CA GLY A 224 -3.14 19.78 -10.22
C GLY A 224 -2.01 20.05 -9.24
N GLU A 225 -2.34 20.11 -7.95
CA GLU A 225 -1.44 20.54 -6.88
C GLU A 225 -0.93 19.37 -6.01
N GLY A 226 -1.46 18.17 -6.23
CA GLY A 226 -1.13 16.98 -5.45
C GLY A 226 -1.63 17.02 -4.01
N ASP A 227 -1.26 16.00 -3.24
CA ASP A 227 -1.66 15.86 -1.84
C ASP A 227 -1.13 16.99 -0.92
N LEU A 228 0.00 17.61 -1.27
CA LEU A 228 0.60 18.69 -0.47
C LEU A 228 -0.30 19.92 -0.30
N HIS A 229 -1.29 20.14 -1.19
CA HIS A 229 -2.27 21.23 -1.04
C HIS A 229 -3.03 21.19 0.30
N LEU A 230 -3.09 20.01 0.93
CA LEU A 230 -3.66 19.87 2.26
C LEU A 230 -2.88 20.62 3.34
N ILE A 231 -1.62 21.02 3.09
CA ILE A 231 -0.86 21.89 4.00
C ILE A 231 -1.44 23.30 3.99
N GLU A 232 -1.75 23.88 2.84
CA GLU A 232 -2.41 25.18 2.74
C GLU A 232 -3.75 25.17 3.47
N ARG A 233 -4.55 24.11 3.27
CA ARG A 233 -5.81 23.91 4.02
C ARG A 233 -5.55 23.75 5.52
N GLY A 234 -4.48 23.07 5.89
CA GLY A 234 -4.06 22.89 7.27
C GLY A 234 -3.64 24.19 7.95
N MET A 235 -3.03 25.11 7.20
CA MET A 235 -2.68 26.46 7.66
C MET A 235 -3.94 27.29 7.91
N GLU A 236 -4.94 27.21 7.02
CA GLU A 236 -6.23 27.92 7.13
C GLU A 236 -7.10 27.38 8.28
N TRP A 237 -7.22 26.05 8.39
CA TRP A 237 -8.17 25.40 9.31
C TRP A 237 -7.54 24.98 10.64
N GLY A 238 -6.21 25.06 10.76
CA GLY A 238 -5.49 24.77 12.00
C GLY A 238 -5.39 23.28 12.32
N PHE A 239 -4.93 22.48 11.37
CA PHE A 239 -4.64 21.04 11.57
C PHE A 239 -3.20 20.62 11.23
N CYS A 240 -2.30 21.55 10.94
CA CYS A 240 -0.89 21.23 10.70
C CYS A 240 -0.18 20.83 12.00
N GLY A 241 0.54 19.70 11.99
CA GLY A 241 1.40 19.31 13.10
C GLY A 241 2.66 20.17 13.17
N VAL A 242 2.81 20.95 14.24
CA VAL A 242 4.00 21.82 14.44
C VAL A 242 4.62 21.54 15.81
N ASN A 243 5.95 21.36 15.83
CA ASN A 243 6.77 21.13 17.03
C ASN A 243 6.16 20.07 17.95
N ASN A 244 6.20 18.81 17.53
CA ASN A 244 5.59 17.68 18.21
C ASN A 244 4.08 17.89 18.49
N ILE A 245 3.36 18.41 17.49
CA ILE A 245 1.91 18.70 17.55
C ILE A 245 1.55 19.66 18.71
N SER A 246 2.51 20.38 19.29
CA SER A 246 2.26 21.37 20.34
C SER A 246 1.53 22.61 19.81
N ARG A 247 1.61 22.84 18.50
CA ARG A 247 0.92 23.90 17.78
C ARG A 247 0.23 23.34 16.54
N ARG A 248 -0.78 24.07 16.08
CA ARG A 248 -1.64 23.70 14.96
C ARG A 248 -1.36 24.47 13.67
N THR A 249 -0.50 25.48 13.76
CA THR A 249 -0.11 26.35 12.64
C THR A 249 1.20 27.09 12.99
N ASP A 250 1.93 27.52 11.97
CA ASP A 250 3.12 28.38 12.04
C ASP A 250 3.25 29.12 10.72
N VAL A 251 3.63 30.40 10.75
CA VAL A 251 3.77 31.23 9.53
C VAL A 251 4.80 30.67 8.54
N ARG A 252 5.77 29.88 9.02
CA ARG A 252 6.82 29.25 8.21
C ARG A 252 6.33 28.04 7.41
N LEU A 253 5.11 27.52 7.67
CA LEU A 253 4.52 26.41 6.92
C LEU A 253 4.44 26.68 5.42
N PHE A 254 4.42 27.96 5.01
CA PHE A 254 4.46 28.31 3.59
C PHE A 254 5.68 27.70 2.86
N HIS A 255 6.80 27.47 3.55
CA HIS A 255 8.00 26.86 2.94
C HIS A 255 7.82 25.38 2.57
N LEU A 256 6.85 24.71 3.19
CA LEU A 256 6.52 23.30 2.96
C LEU A 256 5.26 23.13 2.09
N SER A 257 4.63 24.24 1.69
CA SER A 257 3.36 24.26 0.96
C SER A 257 3.50 23.77 -0.48
N SER A 258 2.41 23.28 -1.07
CA SER A 258 2.41 22.84 -2.47
C SER A 258 2.85 23.96 -3.42
N ASN A 259 2.40 25.19 -3.17
CA ASN A 259 2.77 26.36 -3.98
C ASN A 259 4.28 26.62 -4.01
N GLU A 260 4.95 26.51 -2.85
CA GLU A 260 6.41 26.73 -2.78
C GLU A 260 7.18 25.58 -3.44
N ILE A 261 6.73 24.33 -3.27
CA ILE A 261 7.30 23.17 -3.96
C ILE A 261 7.14 23.32 -5.48
N ALA A 262 5.95 23.70 -5.95
CA ALA A 262 5.68 23.92 -7.35
C ALA A 262 6.58 25.01 -7.95
N ARG A 263 6.76 26.12 -7.23
CA ARG A 263 7.63 27.23 -7.63
C ARG A 263 9.10 26.83 -7.74
N ARG A 264 9.60 26.00 -6.81
CA ARG A 264 11.02 25.61 -6.76
C ARG A 264 11.37 24.47 -7.71
N TYR A 265 10.50 23.46 -7.80
CA TYR A 265 10.89 22.16 -8.37
C TYR A 265 10.06 21.73 -9.59
N ALA A 266 8.95 22.43 -9.90
CA ALA A 266 8.05 22.10 -11.00
C ALA A 266 7.73 20.58 -11.08
N PRO A 267 7.12 20.01 -10.01
CA PRO A 267 6.92 18.57 -9.89
C PRO A 267 5.98 18.07 -11.00
N LYS A 268 6.16 16.80 -11.36
CA LYS A 268 5.37 16.12 -12.40
C LYS A 268 4.56 14.99 -11.80
N VAL A 269 3.48 14.62 -12.47
CA VAL A 269 2.73 13.40 -12.14
C VAL A 269 3.66 12.19 -12.18
N ASP A 270 3.56 11.34 -11.15
CA ASP A 270 4.25 10.06 -11.13
C ASP A 270 3.55 9.07 -12.07
N PRO A 271 4.21 8.55 -13.12
CA PRO A 271 3.65 7.57 -14.05
C PRO A 271 3.27 6.24 -13.39
N LEU A 272 3.71 5.97 -12.16
CA LEU A 272 3.27 4.82 -11.35
C LEU A 272 1.82 4.98 -10.85
N ASP A 273 1.16 6.07 -11.22
CA ASP A 273 -0.25 6.36 -10.95
C ASP A 273 -1.08 6.29 -12.24
N GLU A 274 -1.57 5.10 -12.59
CA GLU A 274 -2.59 4.93 -13.65
C GLU A 274 -3.96 5.49 -13.23
N CYS A 275 -4.06 6.02 -12.01
CA CYS A 275 -5.25 6.70 -11.54
C CYS A 275 -5.47 8.00 -12.32
N PRO A 276 -6.68 8.27 -12.83
CA PRO A 276 -7.00 9.53 -13.52
C PRO A 276 -6.95 10.76 -12.60
N PHE A 277 -6.76 10.57 -11.28
CA PHE A 277 -6.61 11.67 -10.34
C PHE A 277 -5.14 12.03 -10.06
N SER A 278 -4.19 11.13 -10.35
CA SER A 278 -2.75 11.43 -10.37
C SER A 278 -2.24 12.29 -9.20
N CYS A 279 -2.68 12.02 -7.97
CA CYS A 279 -2.35 12.87 -6.82
C CYS A 279 -0.90 12.71 -6.34
N ASN A 280 -0.19 11.71 -6.87
CA ASN A 280 1.21 11.45 -6.59
C ASN A 280 2.08 12.23 -7.56
N LEU A 281 2.90 13.12 -7.01
CA LEU A 281 3.84 13.94 -7.76
C LEU A 281 5.28 13.50 -7.48
N LYS A 282 6.20 13.86 -8.37
CA LYS A 282 7.63 13.58 -8.24
C LYS A 282 8.51 14.70 -8.77
N ILE A 283 9.74 14.74 -8.28
CA ILE A 283 10.82 15.65 -8.71
C ILE A 283 11.97 14.78 -9.22
N GLY A 284 12.17 14.73 -10.54
CA GLY A 284 13.11 13.78 -11.13
C GLY A 284 12.71 12.33 -10.85
N SER A 285 13.55 11.60 -10.12
CA SER A 285 13.26 10.25 -9.59
C SER A 285 12.64 10.24 -8.20
N ARG A 286 12.66 11.37 -7.47
CA ARG A 286 12.21 11.45 -6.08
C ARG A 286 10.70 11.57 -6.02
N ARG A 287 10.05 10.66 -5.31
CA ARG A 287 8.64 10.80 -4.93
C ARG A 287 8.48 12.03 -4.03
N LEU A 288 7.42 12.80 -4.27
CA LEU A 288 7.02 13.86 -3.36
C LEU A 288 6.27 13.24 -2.16
N PRO A 289 6.60 13.62 -0.92
CA PRO A 289 5.86 13.15 0.24
C PRO A 289 4.41 13.64 0.22
N SER A 290 3.54 12.88 0.88
CA SER A 290 2.22 13.35 1.30
C SER A 290 2.34 14.53 2.26
N HIS A 291 1.24 15.26 2.47
CA HIS A 291 1.18 16.32 3.46
C HIS A 291 1.51 15.80 4.87
N LEU A 292 1.14 14.55 5.20
CA LEU A 292 1.45 13.95 6.50
C LEU A 292 2.95 13.70 6.66
N GLU A 293 3.59 13.11 5.65
CA GLU A 293 5.04 12.88 5.63
C GLU A 293 5.83 14.21 5.66
N MET A 294 5.40 15.18 4.85
CA MET A 294 5.99 16.52 4.81
C MET A 294 5.89 17.25 6.15
N LEU A 295 4.73 17.17 6.83
CA LEU A 295 4.56 17.76 8.16
C LEU A 295 5.34 16.97 9.22
N ALA A 296 5.37 15.63 9.14
CA ALA A 296 6.02 14.77 10.12
C ALA A 296 7.55 14.98 10.17
N LEU A 297 8.20 15.09 9.01
CA LEU A 297 9.64 15.34 8.91
C LEU A 297 10.00 16.83 8.80
N GLY A 298 9.04 17.68 8.47
CA GLY A 298 9.19 19.13 8.44
C GLY A 298 8.76 19.77 9.74
N SER A 299 7.60 20.44 9.71
CA SER A 299 7.17 21.36 10.76
C SER A 299 7.00 20.72 12.12
N ASN A 300 6.70 19.42 12.18
CA ASN A 300 6.59 18.69 13.44
C ASN A 300 7.94 18.56 14.15
N LEU A 301 9.06 18.62 13.42
CA LEU A 301 10.43 18.66 13.94
C LEU A 301 10.98 20.08 14.05
N GLY A 302 10.18 21.10 13.70
CA GLY A 302 10.63 22.49 13.62
C GLY A 302 11.50 22.79 12.39
N ASN A 303 11.59 21.84 11.44
CA ASN A 303 12.24 22.02 10.15
C ASN A 303 11.26 22.59 9.13
N TYR A 304 11.67 23.62 8.40
CA TYR A 304 10.87 24.24 7.33
C TYR A 304 11.64 24.31 6.01
N ASP A 305 12.77 23.62 5.93
CA ASP A 305 13.50 23.46 4.69
C ASP A 305 12.97 22.24 3.94
N SER A 306 12.27 22.48 2.83
CA SER A 306 11.69 21.43 2.03
C SER A 306 12.74 20.51 1.39
N GLU A 307 13.96 20.99 1.09
CA GLU A 307 14.99 20.11 0.52
C GLU A 307 15.43 19.05 1.54
N ILE A 308 15.66 19.46 2.79
CA ILE A 308 16.00 18.54 3.87
C ILE A 308 14.89 17.51 4.09
N VAL A 309 13.62 17.94 4.03
CA VAL A 309 12.50 17.01 4.14
C VAL A 309 12.49 16.01 2.98
N LEU A 310 12.73 16.45 1.75
CA LEU A 310 12.79 15.57 0.59
C LEU A 310 13.95 14.57 0.68
N GLU A 311 15.12 14.99 1.16
CA GLU A 311 16.28 14.11 1.41
C GLU A 311 15.95 13.06 2.48
N TRP A 312 15.41 13.45 3.62
CA TRP A 312 15.03 12.50 4.67
C TRP A 312 13.92 11.54 4.22
N MET A 313 13.00 11.99 3.37
CA MET A 313 11.98 11.11 2.80
C MET A 313 12.57 10.09 1.82
N GLU A 314 13.56 10.48 1.03
CA GLU A 314 14.30 9.57 0.15
C GLU A 314 15.01 8.49 0.98
N GLU A 315 15.71 8.89 2.05
CA GLU A 315 16.38 7.96 2.96
C GLU A 315 15.41 7.05 3.74
N ALA A 316 14.28 7.60 4.21
CA ALA A 316 13.28 6.82 4.95
C ALA A 316 12.52 5.83 4.07
N THR A 317 12.49 6.06 2.76
CA THR A 317 11.87 5.16 1.79
C THR A 317 12.70 3.90 1.58
N GLU A 318 14.03 4.03 1.46
CA GLU A 318 14.96 2.97 1.03
C GLU A 318 15.26 1.87 2.06
#